data_AF-A0A511H7R9-F1
#
_entry.id   AF-A0A511H7R9-F1
#
_cell.length_a   1.000
_cell.length_b   1.000
_cell.length_c   1.000
_cell.angle_alpha   90.00
_cell.angle_beta   90.00
_cell.angle_gamma   90.00
#
_symmetry.space_group_name_H-M   'P 1'
#
loop_
_entity.id
_entity.type
_entity.pdbx_description
1 polymer ?
#
loop_
_entity_poly.entity_id
_entity_poly.type
_entity_poly.pdbx_seq_one_letter_code
_entity_poly.pdbx_strand_id
1 'polypeptide(L)'
;MRGAFGKSSWAGGVVLLAGALASCTEQAPPTSMNLRELNIVDAQGQTRVRIGAPLPGPRAAPGYGLQFLDPSGQEMGGIGMLDERGFHGLCFDSAEGYEAVCVSTIHGRPSIQLRSNDGNSPQERITLGVNERGVATVEIRDADGKTQIRLAVGKDGQTRIEGVSPPLTSQEP
;
A
#
# COMPACT_ATOMS: atom_id res chain seq x y z
N MET A 1 83.19 2.34 51.25
CA MET A 1 83.33 2.78 49.85
C MET A 1 82.01 3.46 49.48
N ARG A 2 81.80 4.77 49.66
CA ARG A 2 82.30 5.95 48.91
C ARG A 2 82.11 5.87 47.38
N GLY A 3 81.25 6.77 46.87
CA GLY A 3 81.19 7.25 45.47
C GLY A 3 79.84 6.97 44.81
N ALA A 4 79.17 7.89 44.09
CA ALA A 4 79.42 9.30 43.82
C ALA A 4 78.14 9.94 43.23
N PHE A 5 77.99 11.24 43.48
CA PHE A 5 77.02 12.16 42.87
C PHE A 5 77.18 12.27 41.34
N GLY A 6 76.08 12.52 40.60
CA GLY A 6 76.12 12.73 39.15
C GLY A 6 74.93 13.51 38.57
N LYS A 7 74.95 14.83 38.81
CA LYS A 7 74.49 15.98 37.97
C LYS A 7 73.21 15.90 37.11
N SER A 8 72.36 16.87 37.41
CA SER A 8 71.31 17.51 36.63
C SER A 8 71.64 17.85 35.17
N SER A 9 70.65 17.71 34.29
CA SER A 9 70.44 18.64 33.17
C SER A 9 68.95 18.81 32.90
N TRP A 10 68.47 20.04 33.08
CA TRP A 10 67.18 20.52 32.60
C TRP A 10 67.35 20.91 31.13
N ALA A 11 66.55 20.32 30.24
CA ALA A 11 66.32 20.85 28.90
C ALA A 11 64.80 20.92 28.69
N GLY A 12 64.30 22.16 28.64
CA GLY A 12 62.91 22.46 28.36
C GLY A 12 62.53 22.01 26.96
N GLY A 13 61.45 21.23 26.87
CA GLY A 13 60.73 20.98 25.63
C GLY A 13 59.49 21.86 25.58
N VAL A 14 59.53 22.88 24.73
CA VAL A 14 58.39 23.75 24.41
C VAL A 14 57.36 22.96 23.59
N VAL A 15 56.15 22.92 24.14
CA VAL A 15 54.80 22.93 23.51
C VAL A 15 54.69 22.54 22.03
N LEU A 16 53.87 21.52 21.77
CA LEU A 16 52.85 21.55 20.72
C LEU A 16 51.58 20.87 21.26
N LEU A 17 50.77 21.60 22.03
CA LEU A 17 49.33 21.29 22.13
C LEU A 17 48.74 21.62 20.76
N ALA A 18 48.81 20.66 19.83
CA ALA A 18 48.01 20.69 18.63
C ALA A 18 46.56 20.56 19.07
N GLY A 19 45.85 21.70 19.03
CA GLY A 19 44.44 21.79 19.39
C GLY A 19 43.65 20.78 18.58
N ALA A 20 43.11 19.77 19.25
CA ALA A 20 41.93 19.08 18.80
C ALA A 20 40.78 20.09 18.88
N LEU A 21 40.74 21.01 17.92
CA LEU A 21 39.51 21.69 17.53
C LEU A 21 38.60 20.56 17.06
N ALA A 22 37.87 19.99 18.00
CA ALA A 22 36.71 19.17 17.74
C ALA A 22 35.76 20.08 16.96
N SER A 23 35.85 20.02 15.63
CA SER A 23 34.79 20.46 14.77
C SER A 23 33.59 19.63 15.17
N CYS A 24 32.75 20.19 16.04
CA CYS A 24 31.35 19.81 16.12
C CYS A 24 30.77 20.12 14.75
N THR A 25 30.96 19.22 13.80
CA THR A 25 30.18 19.21 12.57
C THR A 25 28.75 19.01 13.04
N GLU A 26 28.00 20.11 13.07
CA GLU A 26 26.57 20.12 13.32
C GLU A 26 25.94 19.23 12.25
N GLN A 27 25.71 17.97 12.62
CA GLN A 27 25.11 17.01 11.72
C GLN A 27 23.67 17.49 11.50
N ALA A 28 23.37 17.85 10.26
CA ALA A 28 22.04 18.30 9.89
C ALA A 28 21.00 17.29 10.43
N PRO A 29 19.90 17.77 11.02
CA PRO A 29 18.89 16.87 11.55
C PRO A 29 18.42 15.91 10.45
N PRO A 30 18.22 14.62 10.75
CA PRO A 30 17.80 13.65 9.77
C PRO A 30 16.48 14.09 9.15
N THR A 31 16.42 14.13 7.82
CA THR A 31 15.21 14.48 7.05
C THR A 31 14.32 13.27 6.75
N SER A 32 14.75 12.07 7.17
CA SER A 32 14.05 10.81 6.94
C SER A 32 14.13 9.90 8.16
N MET A 33 13.09 9.08 8.35
CA MET A 33 13.02 8.05 9.39
C MET A 33 12.74 6.69 8.76
N ASN A 34 13.46 5.66 9.18
CA ASN A 34 13.20 4.28 8.78
C ASN A 34 12.33 3.60 9.84
N LEU A 35 11.17 3.11 9.42
CA LEU A 35 10.19 2.45 10.29
C LEU A 35 9.71 1.18 9.60
N ARG A 36 9.39 0.15 10.39
CA ARG A 36 8.63 -1.01 9.88
C ARG A 36 7.13 -0.79 9.95
N GLU A 37 6.69 -0.02 10.95
CA GLU A 37 5.29 0.28 11.22
C GLU A 37 5.17 1.68 11.85
N LEU A 38 4.14 2.41 11.44
CA LEU A 38 3.66 3.64 12.06
C LEU A 38 2.17 3.49 12.34
N ASN A 39 1.78 3.56 13.61
CA ASN A 39 0.39 3.57 14.04
C ASN A 39 -0.01 4.99 14.44
N ILE A 40 -1.11 5.48 13.85
CA ILE A 40 -1.78 6.71 14.26
C ILE A 40 -2.97 6.28 15.12
N VAL A 41 -2.96 6.71 16.38
CA VAL A 41 -3.97 6.35 17.38
C VAL A 41 -4.93 7.51 17.64
N ASP A 42 -6.15 7.20 18.06
CA ASP A 42 -7.12 8.18 18.54
C ASP A 42 -6.87 8.56 20.02
N ALA A 43 -7.77 9.37 20.58
CA ALA A 43 -7.70 9.84 21.97
C ALA A 43 -7.85 8.72 23.01
N GLN A 44 -8.37 7.56 22.63
CA GLN A 44 -8.50 6.37 23.48
C GLN A 44 -7.30 5.42 23.33
N GLY A 45 -6.33 5.76 22.46
CA GLY A 45 -5.17 4.92 22.16
C GLY A 45 -5.45 3.82 21.13
N GLN A 46 -6.61 3.82 20.47
CA GLN A 46 -6.97 2.84 19.45
C GLN A 46 -6.36 3.24 18.11
N THR A 47 -5.73 2.30 17.40
CA THR A 47 -5.14 2.58 16.07
C THR A 47 -6.24 2.83 15.04
N ARG A 48 -6.11 3.90 14.25
CA ARG A 48 -7.03 4.32 13.18
C ARG A 48 -6.44 4.28 11.80
N VAL A 49 -5.15 4.57 11.71
CA VAL A 49 -4.37 4.47 10.47
C VAL A 49 -3.08 3.74 10.79
N ARG A 50 -2.72 2.76 9.96
CA ARG A 50 -1.44 2.07 10.04
C ARG A 50 -0.70 2.21 8.73
N ILE A 51 0.58 2.53 8.78
CA ILE A 51 1.50 2.41 7.63
C ILE A 51 2.48 1.30 7.98
N GLY A 52 2.68 0.31 7.09
CA GLY A 52 3.54 -0.82 7.41
C GLY A 52 4.18 -1.51 6.21
N ALA A 53 5.32 -2.16 6.48
CA ALA A 53 6.09 -2.96 5.52
C ALA A 53 6.78 -4.15 6.24
N PRO A 54 6.06 -5.29 6.44
CA PRO A 54 4.72 -5.59 5.95
C PRO A 54 3.60 -5.05 6.84
N LEU A 55 2.39 -4.95 6.29
CA LEU A 55 1.15 -4.76 7.05
C LEU A 55 0.79 -6.05 7.81
N PRO A 56 0.31 -5.97 9.08
CA PRO A 56 -0.09 -7.12 9.89
C PRO A 56 -1.54 -7.56 9.60
N GLY A 57 -1.84 -8.85 9.78
CA GLY A 57 -3.16 -9.43 9.54
C GLY A 57 -3.19 -10.51 8.45
N PRO A 58 -4.32 -11.23 8.29
CA PRO A 58 -4.44 -12.29 7.30
C PRO A 58 -4.43 -11.69 5.89
N ARG A 59 -3.41 -12.04 5.10
CA ARG A 59 -3.29 -11.61 3.70
C ARG A 59 -2.88 -12.77 2.82
N ALA A 60 -3.24 -12.65 1.55
CA ALA A 60 -2.94 -13.64 0.55
C ALA A 60 -1.46 -13.61 0.08
N ALA A 61 -0.70 -12.57 0.46
CA ALA A 61 0.75 -12.39 0.32
C ALA A 61 1.21 -11.28 1.28
N PRO A 62 2.53 -11.16 1.60
CA PRO A 62 3.05 -9.99 2.30
C PRO A 62 2.69 -8.71 1.52
N GLY A 63 2.06 -7.77 2.21
CA GLY A 63 1.67 -6.49 1.64
C GLY A 63 2.29 -5.34 2.40
N TYR A 64 2.46 -4.21 1.72
CA TYR A 64 2.92 -2.98 2.34
C TYR A 64 2.06 -1.80 1.87
N GLY A 65 1.96 -0.77 2.70
CA GLY A 65 1.08 0.36 2.43
C GLY A 65 0.39 0.89 3.68
N LEU A 66 -0.89 1.23 3.54
CA LEU A 66 -1.70 1.92 4.54
C LEU A 66 -2.99 1.13 4.82
N GLN A 67 -3.39 0.99 6.09
CA GLN A 67 -4.70 0.47 6.50
C GLN A 67 -5.52 1.57 7.21
N PHE A 68 -6.82 1.57 6.97
CA PHE A 68 -7.82 2.28 7.76
C PHE A 68 -8.50 1.30 8.70
N LEU A 69 -8.64 1.66 9.97
CA LEU A 69 -9.13 0.77 11.03
C LEU A 69 -10.34 1.38 11.73
N ASP A 70 -11.35 0.55 11.98
CA ASP A 70 -12.56 0.90 12.72
C ASP A 70 -12.30 1.00 14.25
N PRO A 71 -13.29 1.34 15.08
CA PRO A 71 -13.12 1.41 16.54
C PRO A 71 -12.80 0.08 17.23
N SER A 72 -13.11 -1.05 16.61
CA SER A 72 -12.75 -2.36 17.11
C SER A 72 -11.32 -2.77 16.72
N GLY A 73 -10.68 -2.03 15.81
CA GLY A 73 -9.39 -2.37 15.21
C GLY A 73 -9.49 -3.28 14.00
N GLN A 74 -10.70 -3.47 13.44
CA GLN A 74 -10.92 -4.17 12.19
C GLN A 74 -10.56 -3.26 10.99
N GLU A 75 -9.96 -3.84 9.95
CA GLU A 75 -9.66 -3.13 8.71
C GLU A 75 -10.97 -2.74 8.00
N MET A 76 -11.04 -1.49 7.53
CA MET A 76 -12.13 -0.96 6.70
C MET A 76 -11.69 -0.76 5.24
N GLY A 77 -10.48 -1.21 4.91
CA GLY A 77 -9.78 -0.94 3.66
C GLY A 77 -8.44 -0.26 3.85
N GLY A 78 -7.83 0.14 2.74
CA GLY A 78 -6.49 0.68 2.73
C GLY A 78 -5.87 0.76 1.34
N ILE A 79 -4.61 1.20 1.31
CA ILE A 79 -3.76 1.15 0.12
C ILE A 79 -2.79 -0.02 0.32
N GLY A 80 -2.85 -1.01 -0.57
CA GLY A 80 -2.01 -2.20 -0.50
C GLY A 80 -1.18 -2.37 -1.76
N MET A 81 0.09 -2.74 -1.57
CA MET A 81 0.98 -3.22 -2.61
C MET A 81 1.35 -4.67 -2.30
N LEU A 82 0.97 -5.58 -3.20
CA LEU A 82 1.21 -7.02 -3.15
C LEU A 82 2.04 -7.40 -4.38
N ASP A 83 3.36 -7.22 -4.30
CA ASP A 83 4.26 -7.37 -5.46
C ASP A 83 4.19 -8.76 -6.10
N GLU A 84 4.14 -9.81 -5.30
CA GLU A 84 4.05 -11.20 -5.76
C GLU A 84 2.79 -11.46 -6.60
N ARG A 85 1.76 -10.60 -6.43
CA ARG A 85 0.50 -10.67 -7.18
C ARG A 85 0.35 -9.56 -8.21
N GLY A 86 1.35 -8.67 -8.32
CA GLY A 86 1.30 -7.48 -9.18
C GLY A 86 0.12 -6.56 -8.88
N PHE A 87 -0.38 -6.58 -7.65
CA PHE A 87 -1.53 -5.78 -7.24
C PHE A 87 -1.05 -4.53 -6.51
N HIS A 88 -1.47 -3.36 -6.96
CA HIS A 88 -1.27 -2.09 -6.27
C HIS A 88 -2.59 -1.33 -6.27
N GLY A 89 -3.24 -1.14 -5.12
CA GLY A 89 -4.59 -0.59 -5.11
C GLY A 89 -5.04 0.00 -3.78
N LEU A 90 -6.03 0.88 -3.90
CA LEU A 90 -6.88 1.35 -2.82
C LEU A 90 -8.13 0.50 -2.80
N CYS A 91 -8.44 -0.14 -1.68
CA CYS A 91 -9.69 -0.84 -1.51
C CYS A 91 -10.42 -0.44 -0.23
N PHE A 92 -11.73 -0.65 -0.22
CA PHE A 92 -12.59 -0.49 0.93
C PHE A 92 -13.31 -1.80 1.21
N ASP A 93 -13.20 -2.25 2.44
CA ASP A 93 -13.83 -3.48 2.90
C ASP A 93 -15.33 -3.27 3.14
N SER A 94 -16.10 -4.33 2.93
CA SER A 94 -17.46 -4.43 3.43
C SER A 94 -17.46 -4.65 4.94
N ALA A 95 -18.61 -4.42 5.58
CA ALA A 95 -18.82 -4.80 6.99
C ALA A 95 -18.68 -6.33 7.23
N GLU A 96 -18.76 -7.14 6.17
CA GLU A 96 -18.58 -8.59 6.22
C GLU A 96 -17.11 -9.01 6.07
N GLY A 97 -16.18 -8.07 5.87
CA GLY A 97 -14.74 -8.32 5.83
C GLY A 97 -14.19 -8.77 4.47
N TYR A 98 -14.86 -8.43 3.37
CA TYR A 98 -14.33 -8.60 2.01
C TYR A 98 -14.14 -7.27 1.30
N GLU A 99 -13.20 -7.20 0.36
CA GLU A 99 -12.96 -6.02 -0.47
C GLU A 99 -14.21 -5.68 -1.32
N ALA A 100 -14.97 -4.67 -0.92
CA ALA A 100 -16.22 -4.29 -1.60
C ALA A 100 -15.96 -3.44 -2.84
N VAL A 101 -14.99 -2.53 -2.75
CA VAL A 101 -14.60 -1.65 -3.86
C VAL A 101 -13.10 -1.55 -3.91
N CYS A 102 -12.51 -1.73 -5.09
CA CYS A 102 -11.08 -1.55 -5.33
C CYS A 102 -10.84 -0.64 -6.54
N VAL A 103 -9.92 0.31 -6.39
CA VAL A 103 -9.29 1.07 -7.48
C VAL A 103 -7.82 0.70 -7.48
N SER A 104 -7.36 0.03 -8.53
CA SER A 104 -6.08 -0.67 -8.51
C SER A 104 -5.40 -0.71 -9.88
N THR A 105 -4.15 -1.12 -9.85
CA THR A 105 -3.51 -1.78 -10.99
C THR A 105 -3.28 -3.25 -10.67
N ILE A 106 -3.53 -4.12 -11.64
CA ILE A 106 -3.32 -5.56 -11.55
C ILE A 106 -2.40 -5.96 -12.70
N HIS A 107 -1.19 -6.42 -12.38
CA HIS A 107 -0.11 -6.63 -13.34
C HIS A 107 0.10 -5.40 -14.24
N GLY A 108 0.13 -4.21 -13.62
CA GLY A 108 0.34 -2.92 -14.30
C GLY A 108 -0.86 -2.40 -15.10
N ARG A 109 -2.02 -3.06 -15.06
CA ARG A 109 -3.21 -2.66 -15.80
C ARG A 109 -4.25 -2.01 -14.89
N PRO A 110 -4.85 -0.88 -15.27
CA PRO A 110 -5.86 -0.22 -14.44
C PRO A 110 -7.11 -1.08 -14.31
N SER A 111 -7.64 -1.15 -13.10
CA SER A 111 -8.83 -1.92 -12.74
C SER A 111 -9.62 -1.22 -11.63
N ILE A 112 -10.92 -1.08 -11.81
CA ILE A 112 -11.90 -0.74 -10.78
C ILE A 112 -12.84 -1.92 -10.65
N GLN A 113 -13.06 -2.39 -9.43
CA GLN A 113 -13.93 -3.53 -9.14
C GLN A 113 -14.91 -3.15 -8.05
N LEU A 114 -16.18 -3.46 -8.26
CA LEU A 114 -17.22 -3.45 -7.24
C LEU A 114 -17.67 -4.89 -7.03
N ARG A 115 -17.66 -5.33 -5.79
CA ARG A 115 -17.97 -6.70 -5.37
C ARG A 115 -19.18 -6.69 -4.45
N SER A 116 -19.98 -7.76 -4.51
CA SER A 116 -21.07 -8.01 -3.57
C SER A 116 -21.04 -9.46 -3.11
N ASN A 117 -21.58 -9.71 -1.93
CA ASN A 117 -21.75 -11.04 -1.38
C ASN A 117 -23.24 -11.45 -1.41
N ASP A 118 -23.80 -11.55 -2.62
CA ASP A 118 -25.22 -11.92 -2.82
C ASP A 118 -25.46 -13.45 -2.75
N GLY A 119 -24.44 -14.24 -2.37
CA GLY A 119 -24.45 -15.70 -2.45
C GLY A 119 -23.45 -16.34 -1.48
N ASN A 120 -22.83 -17.45 -1.89
CA ASN A 120 -21.92 -18.21 -1.01
C ASN A 120 -20.51 -17.60 -0.86
N SER A 121 -20.14 -16.65 -1.73
CA SER A 121 -18.82 -15.99 -1.69
C SER A 121 -18.85 -14.63 -2.40
N PRO A 122 -17.97 -13.67 -2.03
CA PRO A 122 -17.94 -12.35 -2.65
C PRO A 122 -17.57 -12.40 -4.14
N GLN A 123 -18.46 -11.91 -4.99
CA GLN A 123 -18.33 -11.88 -6.45
C GLN A 123 -18.15 -10.46 -6.99
N GLU A 124 -17.34 -10.32 -8.04
CA GLU A 124 -17.26 -9.07 -8.82
C GLU A 124 -18.57 -8.83 -9.58
N ARG A 125 -19.25 -7.72 -9.31
CA ARG A 125 -20.53 -7.33 -9.93
C ARG A 125 -20.33 -6.34 -11.06
N ILE A 126 -19.40 -5.40 -10.88
CA ILE A 126 -19.04 -4.41 -11.89
C ILE A 126 -17.52 -4.35 -11.96
N THR A 127 -16.99 -4.43 -13.17
CA THR A 127 -15.55 -4.21 -13.41
C THR A 127 -15.34 -3.20 -14.53
N LEU A 128 -14.36 -2.33 -14.33
CA LEU A 128 -13.89 -1.38 -15.32
C LEU A 128 -12.39 -1.54 -15.41
N GLY A 129 -11.83 -1.61 -16.62
CA GLY A 129 -10.38 -1.74 -16.72
C GLY A 129 -9.90 -1.95 -18.14
N VAL A 130 -8.62 -2.29 -18.24
CA VAL A 130 -7.96 -2.61 -19.51
C VAL A 130 -7.38 -4.00 -19.42
N ASN A 131 -7.79 -4.90 -20.32
CA ASN A 131 -7.28 -6.28 -20.31
C ASN A 131 -5.89 -6.40 -21.00
N GLU A 132 -5.34 -7.62 -21.04
CA GLU A 132 -4.01 -7.90 -21.63
C GLU A 132 -3.89 -7.55 -23.10
N ARG A 133 -5.02 -7.59 -23.82
CA ARG A 133 -5.08 -7.21 -25.23
C ARG A 133 -5.14 -5.68 -25.42
N GLY A 134 -5.19 -4.93 -24.32
CA GLY A 134 -5.36 -3.48 -24.28
C GLY A 134 -6.75 -3.02 -24.72
N VAL A 135 -7.76 -3.87 -24.52
CA VAL A 135 -9.17 -3.50 -24.73
C VAL A 135 -9.69 -2.89 -23.43
N ALA A 136 -10.22 -1.68 -23.50
CA ALA A 136 -10.92 -1.05 -22.38
C ALA A 136 -12.31 -1.69 -22.26
N THR A 137 -12.69 -2.09 -21.05
CA THR A 137 -13.95 -2.81 -20.80
C THR A 137 -14.70 -2.25 -19.61
N VAL A 138 -16.04 -2.26 -19.71
CA VAL A 138 -16.97 -2.22 -18.57
C VAL A 138 -17.77 -3.50 -18.62
N GLU A 139 -17.78 -4.27 -17.54
CA GLU A 139 -18.56 -5.50 -17.44
C GLU A 139 -19.51 -5.44 -16.25
N ILE A 140 -20.76 -5.84 -16.48
CA ILE A 140 -21.77 -6.05 -15.45
C ILE A 140 -22.06 -7.55 -15.39
N ARG A 141 -21.99 -8.11 -14.19
CA ARG A 141 -22.13 -9.55 -13.93
C ARG A 141 -23.34 -9.83 -13.05
N ASP A 142 -23.91 -11.02 -13.19
CA ASP A 142 -24.94 -11.54 -12.29
C ASP A 142 -24.35 -12.02 -10.94
N ALA A 143 -25.20 -12.59 -10.09
CA ALA A 143 -24.80 -13.07 -8.76
C ALA A 143 -23.85 -14.27 -8.81
N ASP A 144 -23.82 -15.01 -9.92
CA ASP A 144 -22.92 -16.13 -10.17
C ASP A 144 -21.60 -15.69 -10.83
N GLY A 145 -21.41 -14.37 -11.03
CA GLY A 145 -20.23 -13.79 -11.65
C GLY A 145 -20.22 -13.89 -13.18
N LYS A 146 -21.31 -14.32 -13.82
CA LYS A 146 -21.40 -14.40 -15.28
C LYS A 146 -21.68 -13.03 -15.87
N THR A 147 -20.88 -12.64 -16.88
CA THR A 147 -21.06 -11.36 -17.58
C THR A 147 -22.39 -11.34 -18.34
N GLN A 148 -23.23 -10.38 -17.97
CA GLN A 148 -24.53 -10.12 -18.59
C GLN A 148 -24.47 -8.95 -19.56
N ILE A 149 -23.64 -7.94 -19.29
CA ILE A 149 -23.41 -6.81 -20.20
C ILE A 149 -21.91 -6.57 -20.27
N ARG A 150 -21.39 -6.37 -21.49
CA ARG A 150 -20.03 -5.90 -21.73
C ARG A 150 -20.03 -4.75 -22.71
N LEU A 151 -19.38 -3.65 -22.33
CA LEU A 151 -18.99 -2.56 -23.21
C LEU A 151 -17.49 -2.68 -23.44
N ALA A 152 -17.04 -2.65 -24.69
CA ALA A 152 -15.62 -2.81 -25.02
C ALA A 152 -15.18 -1.83 -26.10
N VAL A 153 -13.97 -1.26 -25.96
CA VAL A 153 -13.32 -0.43 -26.97
C VAL A 153 -11.94 -0.99 -27.26
N GLY A 154 -11.72 -1.39 -28.51
CA GLY A 154 -10.43 -1.90 -28.99
C GLY A 154 -9.39 -0.80 -29.18
N LYS A 155 -8.12 -1.21 -29.34
CA LYS A 155 -7.01 -0.29 -29.67
C LYS A 155 -7.19 0.44 -31.01
N ASP A 156 -7.97 -0.15 -31.89
CA ASP A 156 -8.38 0.39 -33.19
C ASP A 156 -9.57 1.36 -33.09
N GLY A 157 -10.09 1.61 -31.87
CA GLY A 157 -11.26 2.44 -31.64
C GLY A 157 -12.60 1.74 -31.94
N GLN A 158 -12.59 0.45 -32.29
CA GLN A 158 -13.83 -0.28 -32.53
C GLN A 158 -14.57 -0.53 -31.21
N THR A 159 -15.83 -0.12 -31.18
CA THR A 159 -16.73 -0.34 -30.03
C THR A 159 -17.53 -1.63 -30.22
N ARG A 160 -17.69 -2.39 -29.14
CA ARG A 160 -18.54 -3.58 -29.05
C ARG A 160 -19.42 -3.52 -27.81
N ILE A 161 -20.66 -3.97 -27.97
CA ILE A 161 -21.63 -4.14 -26.89
C ILE A 161 -22.14 -5.58 -26.96
N GLU A 162 -22.01 -6.33 -25.87
CA GLU A 162 -22.48 -7.72 -25.74
C GLU A 162 -23.53 -7.81 -24.64
N GLY A 163 -24.50 -8.74 -24.80
CA GLY A 163 -25.42 -9.13 -23.72
C GLY A 163 -26.65 -8.22 -23.53
N VAL A 164 -26.90 -7.29 -24.45
CA VAL A 164 -28.19 -6.58 -24.53
C VAL A 164 -29.18 -7.42 -25.33
N SER A 165 -30.12 -8.05 -24.65
CA SER A 165 -31.39 -8.46 -25.29
C SER A 165 -32.22 -7.21 -25.59
N PRO A 166 -33.04 -7.19 -26.66
CA PRO A 166 -33.99 -6.10 -26.86
C PRO A 166 -34.90 -5.96 -25.64
N PRO A 167 -35.39 -4.73 -25.34
CA PRO A 167 -36.21 -4.49 -24.16
C PRO A 167 -37.42 -5.43 -24.15
N LEU A 168 -37.68 -6.06 -23.01
CA LEU A 168 -38.97 -6.70 -22.75
C LEU A 168 -40.02 -5.60 -22.87
N THR A 169 -40.82 -5.63 -23.95
CA THR A 169 -42.05 -4.85 -24.01
C THR A 169 -42.87 -5.25 -22.79
N SER A 170 -43.03 -4.31 -21.86
CA SER A 170 -43.91 -4.46 -20.72
C SER A 170 -45.29 -4.86 -21.25
N GLN A 171 -45.68 -6.13 -21.04
CA GLN A 171 -47.10 -6.45 -20.97
C GLN A 171 -47.58 -5.88 -19.65
N GLU A 172 -48.17 -4.69 -19.74
CA GLU A 172 -48.94 -4.08 -18.67
C GLU A 172 -50.20 -4.96 -18.45
N PRO A 173 -50.54 -5.34 -17.21
CA PRO A 173 -51.83 -5.96 -16.91
C PRO A 173 -52.99 -4.97 -17.05
#